data_AF-A0A7K4FI11-F1
#
_entry.id   AF-A0A7K4FI11-F1
#
_cell.length_a   1.000
_cell.length_b   1.000
_cell.length_c   1.000
_cell.angle_alpha   90.00
_cell.angle_beta   90.00
_cell.angle_gamma   90.00
#
_symmetry.space_group_name_H-M   'P 1'
#
loop_
_entity.id
_entity.type
_entity.pdbx_description
1 polymer ?
#
loop_
_entity_poly.entity_id
_entity_poly.type
_entity_poly.pdbx_seq_one_letter_code
_entity_poly.pdbx_strand_id
1 'polypeptide(L)'
;MMVEPDAIDSPEARRQRRLQYAGLWTLGLAVPAAVLGLEGVYNPGQQVSSSMPTLLGLWALFYPLLVYRLHLIRLSSFALILAFASVTVAFVSIVTGWGNSMTDEPYAMPAFIHPLLQGQNPYTTPIYVTYNQYGTIFYLGPTNYVYLPLLIFLQPFIGVGTAYAGTVYKIYAVLAWAATLFLVRKNAFAVVAIGQPYMALLAASGFNDFVVLLLLTLAFVGFNGRRQKWAEILALGCKQFANAFIAIYWAIKRDWTNLTIALAVSIAWVLPFLIWDPSAFFCDAVLFSPSVCGGASTGGVLLHLNYWAWPVWILGVFFVPLRSYYYRIRNRMSPRARAPVPKPPEPISVRSEGREPPRSRPGSGGPGTPDPPAEIPV
;
A
#
# COMPACT_ATOMS: atom_id res chain seq x y z
N MET A 1 32.51 -9.25 9.13
CA MET A 1 32.74 -9.00 10.58
C MET A 1 31.56 -8.20 11.11
N MET A 2 30.69 -8.87 11.86
CA MET A 2 29.56 -8.29 12.59
C MET A 2 29.97 -8.23 14.07
N VAL A 3 30.23 -7.03 14.53
CA VAL A 3 30.43 -6.62 15.93
C VAL A 3 29.68 -5.28 15.94
N GLU A 4 28.66 -5.00 16.74
CA GLU A 4 28.57 -5.17 18.20
C GLU A 4 27.15 -4.74 18.68
N PRO A 5 26.91 -4.70 19.99
CA PRO A 5 26.05 -5.59 20.76
C PRO A 5 24.65 -5.02 20.98
N ASP A 6 23.71 -5.88 21.38
CA ASP A 6 22.63 -5.44 22.26
C ASP A 6 23.28 -4.97 23.57
N ALA A 7 23.74 -3.71 23.61
CA ALA A 7 24.10 -3.06 24.85
C ALA A 7 22.91 -3.23 25.79
N ILE A 8 23.16 -3.77 26.99
CA ILE A 8 22.15 -3.97 28.02
C ILE A 8 21.57 -2.58 28.34
N ASP A 9 20.47 -2.22 27.68
CA ASP A 9 19.76 -0.98 27.94
C ASP A 9 19.44 -0.94 29.43
N SER A 10 19.93 0.10 30.11
CA SER A 10 19.62 0.32 31.52
C SER A 10 18.09 0.31 31.72
N PRO A 11 17.59 -0.10 32.90
CA PRO A 11 16.15 -0.08 33.19
C PRO A 11 15.50 1.30 32.89
N GLU A 12 16.26 2.38 33.10
CA GLU A 12 15.86 3.76 32.79
C GLU A 12 15.74 4.01 31.28
N ALA A 13 16.72 3.57 30.48
CA ALA A 13 16.65 3.67 29.03
C ALA A 13 15.44 2.90 28.46
N ARG A 14 15.13 1.72 29.02
CA ARG A 14 13.92 0.96 28.65
C ARG A 14 12.64 1.71 29.04
N ARG A 15 12.59 2.32 30.23
CA ARG A 15 11.43 3.10 30.70
C ARG A 15 11.20 4.34 29.83
N GLN A 16 12.25 5.08 29.50
CA GLN A 16 12.17 6.28 28.67
C GLN A 16 11.69 5.93 27.24
N ARG A 17 12.18 4.83 26.66
CA ARG A 17 11.66 4.33 25.38
C ARG A 17 10.18 3.96 25.45
N ARG A 18 9.74 3.28 26.53
CA ARG A 18 8.31 2.97 26.75
C ARG A 18 7.42 4.21 26.81
N LEU A 19 7.88 5.27 27.48
CA LEU A 19 7.16 6.54 27.53
C LEU A 19 7.10 7.24 26.18
N GLN A 20 8.20 7.19 25.40
CA GLN A 20 8.20 7.70 24.01
C GLN A 20 7.23 6.92 23.12
N TYR A 21 7.11 5.59 23.29
CA TYR A 21 6.12 4.79 22.57
C TYR A 21 4.70 5.16 22.94
N ALA A 22 4.41 5.25 24.23
CA ALA A 22 3.09 5.67 24.69
C ALA A 22 2.76 7.06 24.14
N GLY A 23 3.67 8.02 24.21
CA GLY A 23 3.48 9.37 23.68
C GLY A 23 3.20 9.40 22.18
N LEU A 24 3.96 8.66 21.36
CA LEU A 24 3.76 8.65 19.90
C LEU A 24 2.56 7.82 19.47
N TRP A 25 2.22 6.78 20.21
CA TRP A 25 0.98 6.04 19.98
C TRP A 25 -0.23 6.91 20.32
N THR A 26 -0.17 7.59 21.47
CA THR A 26 -1.16 8.59 21.87
C THR A 26 -1.24 9.69 20.82
N LEU A 27 -0.14 10.20 20.26
CA LEU A 27 -0.21 11.17 19.16
C LEU A 27 -0.84 10.58 17.89
N GLY A 28 -0.45 9.35 17.53
CA GLY A 28 -0.99 8.63 16.37
C GLY A 28 -2.50 8.36 16.45
N LEU A 29 -3.05 8.22 17.66
CA LEU A 29 -4.48 8.07 17.92
C LEU A 29 -5.20 9.37 18.25
N ALA A 30 -4.61 10.23 19.07
CA ALA A 30 -5.22 11.45 19.58
C ALA A 30 -5.43 12.45 18.45
N VAL A 31 -4.56 12.51 17.43
CA VAL A 31 -4.79 13.41 16.29
C VAL A 31 -6.02 12.94 15.49
N PRO A 32 -6.12 11.68 15.00
CA PRO A 32 -7.35 11.19 14.40
C PRO A 32 -8.57 11.26 15.31
N ALA A 33 -8.46 10.86 16.58
CA ALA A 33 -9.56 10.85 17.53
C ALA A 33 -10.04 12.26 17.91
N ALA A 34 -9.14 13.24 18.03
CA ALA A 34 -9.52 14.63 18.28
C ALA A 34 -10.17 15.25 17.04
N VAL A 35 -9.65 14.99 15.83
CA VAL A 35 -10.26 15.51 14.60
C VAL A 35 -11.64 14.89 14.38
N LEU A 36 -11.78 13.57 14.51
CA LEU A 36 -13.06 12.87 14.36
C LEU A 36 -14.04 13.15 15.51
N GLY A 37 -13.52 13.31 16.73
CA GLY A 37 -14.31 13.63 17.92
C GLY A 37 -14.83 15.06 17.91
N LEU A 38 -14.01 16.03 17.48
CA LEU A 38 -14.46 17.40 17.28
C LEU A 38 -15.56 17.46 16.21
N GLU A 39 -15.41 16.76 15.08
CA GLU A 39 -16.48 16.77 14.07
C GLU A 39 -17.76 16.05 14.51
N GLY A 40 -17.64 14.91 15.20
CA GLY A 40 -18.81 14.19 15.73
C GLY A 40 -19.60 15.01 16.77
N VAL A 41 -18.94 15.93 17.48
CA VAL A 41 -19.57 16.84 18.44
C VAL A 41 -20.14 18.10 17.76
N TYR A 42 -19.47 18.63 16.73
CA TYR A 42 -19.85 19.89 16.11
C TYR A 42 -20.85 19.75 14.94
N ASN A 43 -20.91 18.60 14.26
CA ASN A 43 -21.76 18.39 13.08
C ASN A 43 -22.38 16.98 13.01
N PRO A 44 -23.27 16.62 13.93
CA PRO A 44 -24.04 15.38 13.82
C PRO A 44 -24.91 15.44 12.55
N GLY A 45 -24.49 14.75 11.49
CA GLY A 45 -25.26 14.60 10.25
C GLY A 45 -24.91 15.55 9.10
N GLN A 46 -23.83 16.33 9.17
CA GLN A 46 -23.32 17.09 8.01
C GLN A 46 -22.03 16.52 7.44
N GLN A 47 -21.83 16.72 6.13
CA GLN A 47 -20.62 16.34 5.40
C GLN A 47 -19.39 17.00 6.06
N VAL A 48 -18.38 16.17 6.38
CA VAL A 48 -17.04 16.54 6.85
C VAL A 48 -16.52 17.75 6.07
N SER A 49 -15.94 18.75 6.75
CA SER A 49 -15.42 19.92 6.02
C SER A 49 -14.33 19.49 5.02
N SER A 50 -14.29 20.09 3.83
CA SER A 50 -13.36 19.71 2.76
C SER A 50 -11.87 19.77 3.14
N SER A 51 -11.53 20.49 4.22
CA SER A 51 -10.16 20.63 4.73
C SER A 51 -9.67 19.47 5.61
N MET A 52 -10.58 18.74 6.28
CA MET A 52 -10.23 17.71 7.26
C MET A 52 -9.61 16.45 6.66
N PRO A 53 -10.08 15.94 5.51
CA PRO A 53 -9.43 14.81 4.86
C PRO A 53 -7.96 15.08 4.54
N THR A 54 -7.65 16.32 4.15
CA THR A 54 -6.29 16.77 3.86
C THR A 54 -5.41 16.75 5.09
N LEU A 55 -5.87 17.31 6.22
CA LEU A 55 -5.08 17.33 7.46
C LEU A 55 -4.82 15.93 8.00
N LEU A 56 -5.84 15.07 8.02
CA LEU A 56 -5.70 13.67 8.45
C LEU A 56 -4.78 12.87 7.52
N GLY A 57 -4.90 13.09 6.22
CA GLY A 57 -4.05 12.47 5.21
C GLY A 57 -2.59 12.90 5.29
N LEU A 58 -2.33 14.20 5.47
CA LEU A 58 -0.98 14.72 5.69
C LEU A 58 -0.38 14.19 6.99
N TRP A 59 -1.18 14.09 8.06
CA TRP A 59 -0.75 13.44 9.30
C TRP A 59 -0.40 11.97 9.07
N ALA A 60 -1.23 11.24 8.33
CA ALA A 60 -0.98 9.83 8.02
C ALA A 60 0.31 9.60 7.21
N LEU A 61 0.73 10.57 6.38
CA LEU A 61 2.02 10.54 5.69
C LEU A 61 3.18 10.94 6.61
N PHE A 62 2.97 11.94 7.47
CA PHE A 62 3.99 12.47 8.35
C PHE A 62 4.34 11.51 9.50
N TYR A 63 3.34 10.85 10.08
CA TYR A 63 3.49 9.94 11.23
C TYR A 63 4.59 8.88 11.03
N PRO A 64 4.58 8.04 9.97
CA PRO A 64 5.63 7.04 9.78
C PRO A 64 7.02 7.67 9.56
N LEU A 65 7.09 8.87 8.96
CA LEU A 65 8.36 9.59 8.80
C LEU A 65 8.89 10.11 10.13
N LEU A 66 8.02 10.61 11.01
CA LEU A 66 8.37 11.03 12.37
C LEU A 66 8.90 9.83 13.18
N VAL A 67 8.17 8.72 13.20
CA VAL A 67 8.59 7.48 13.89
C VAL A 67 9.93 6.98 13.34
N TYR A 68 10.13 7.05 12.03
CA TYR A 68 11.39 6.70 11.38
C TYR A 68 12.55 7.64 11.81
N ARG A 69 12.32 8.96 11.79
CA ARG A 69 13.30 9.99 12.18
C ARG A 69 13.78 9.81 13.62
N LEU A 70 12.88 9.40 14.50
CA LEU A 70 13.15 9.14 15.92
C LEU A 70 13.79 7.76 16.17
N HIS A 71 14.15 7.00 15.13
CA HIS A 71 14.80 5.69 15.19
C HIS A 71 14.03 4.57 15.92
N LEU A 72 12.72 4.76 16.13
CA LEU A 72 11.88 3.83 16.90
C LEU A 72 11.49 2.57 16.13
N ILE A 73 11.63 2.59 14.81
CA ILE A 73 11.29 1.48 13.90
C ILE A 73 12.22 0.27 14.06
N ARG A 74 13.40 0.44 14.69
CA ARG A 74 14.37 -0.65 14.89
C ARG A 74 13.91 -1.71 15.89
N LEU A 75 12.79 -1.50 16.57
CA LEU A 75 12.32 -2.38 17.63
C LEU A 75 11.05 -3.10 17.18
N SER A 76 11.20 -4.40 16.91
CA SER A 76 10.12 -5.30 16.46
C SER A 76 8.87 -5.24 17.35
N SER A 77 9.05 -4.99 18.65
CA SER A 77 7.96 -4.83 19.61
C SER A 77 7.06 -3.63 19.32
N PHE A 78 7.59 -2.51 18.82
CA PHE A 78 6.77 -1.33 18.53
C PHE A 78 5.80 -1.58 17.37
N ALA A 79 6.29 -2.21 16.30
CA ALA A 79 5.48 -2.58 15.15
C ALA A 79 4.36 -3.56 15.53
N LEU A 80 4.64 -4.52 16.41
CA LEU A 80 3.63 -5.45 16.95
C LEU A 80 2.59 -4.76 17.84
N ILE A 81 3.02 -3.88 18.75
CA ILE A 81 2.11 -3.11 19.61
C ILE A 81 1.19 -2.25 18.77
N LEU A 82 1.73 -1.55 17.76
CA LEU A 82 0.95 -0.73 16.85
C LEU A 82 -0.05 -1.57 16.05
N ALA A 83 0.38 -2.71 15.50
CA ALA A 83 -0.51 -3.61 14.77
C ALA A 83 -1.67 -4.10 15.65
N PHE A 84 -1.37 -4.56 16.88
CA PHE A 84 -2.38 -5.01 17.82
C PHE A 84 -3.36 -3.89 18.19
N ALA A 85 -2.83 -2.72 18.56
CA ALA A 85 -3.62 -1.54 18.87
C ALA A 85 -4.55 -1.13 17.73
N SER A 86 -4.05 -1.12 16.49
CA SER A 86 -4.84 -0.74 15.33
C SER A 86 -5.92 -1.76 15.01
N VAL A 87 -5.66 -3.06 15.21
CA VAL A 87 -6.70 -4.10 15.15
C VAL A 87 -7.76 -3.87 16.23
N THR A 88 -7.36 -3.53 17.46
CA THR A 88 -8.30 -3.17 18.53
C THR A 88 -9.15 -1.96 18.14
N VAL A 89 -8.56 -0.92 17.57
CA VAL A 89 -9.27 0.28 17.09
C VAL A 89 -10.28 -0.09 16.01
N ALA A 90 -9.88 -0.89 15.01
CA ALA A 90 -10.78 -1.34 13.95
C ALA A 90 -11.96 -2.16 14.50
N PHE A 91 -11.67 -3.08 15.43
CA PHE A 91 -12.70 -3.90 16.08
C PHE A 91 -13.68 -3.06 16.91
N VAL A 92 -13.17 -2.17 17.76
CA VAL A 92 -14.00 -1.25 18.56
C VAL A 92 -14.83 -0.35 17.65
N SER A 93 -14.25 0.16 16.56
CA SER A 93 -14.97 0.97 15.58
C SER A 93 -16.12 0.20 14.94
N ILE A 94 -15.93 -1.06 14.53
CA ILE A 94 -17.00 -1.91 14.00
C ILE A 94 -18.12 -2.13 15.02
N VAL A 95 -17.77 -2.51 16.24
CA VAL A 95 -18.77 -2.87 17.27
C VAL A 95 -19.54 -1.66 17.79
N THR A 96 -18.86 -0.54 18.01
CA THR A 96 -19.44 0.64 18.68
C THR A 96 -19.94 1.71 17.71
N GLY A 97 -19.50 1.67 16.45
CA GLY A 97 -19.77 2.73 15.47
C GLY A 97 -18.89 3.96 15.59
N TRP A 98 -17.97 3.98 16.57
CA TRP A 98 -17.03 5.09 16.72
C TRP A 98 -16.14 5.22 15.48
N GLY A 99 -16.25 6.35 14.78
CA GLY A 99 -15.51 6.60 13.54
C GLY A 99 -15.88 5.66 12.38
N ASN A 100 -17.03 4.96 12.44
CA ASN A 100 -17.43 3.94 11.46
C ASN A 100 -18.59 4.38 10.54
N SER A 101 -18.66 5.67 10.24
CA SER A 101 -19.67 6.27 9.36
C SER A 101 -19.06 7.23 8.35
N MET A 102 -17.79 7.01 7.99
CA MET A 102 -17.05 7.87 7.07
C MET A 102 -17.42 7.63 5.60
N THR A 103 -18.18 6.58 5.30
CA THR A 103 -18.61 6.22 3.95
C THR A 103 -19.87 5.34 3.99
N ASP A 104 -20.64 5.44 2.91
CA ASP A 104 -21.80 4.63 2.55
C ASP A 104 -21.43 3.44 1.63
N GLU A 105 -20.18 3.36 1.15
CA GLU A 105 -19.66 2.28 0.30
C GLU A 105 -20.02 0.87 0.80
N PRO A 106 -19.95 0.53 2.11
CA PRO A 106 -20.28 -0.81 2.57
C PRO A 106 -21.70 -1.28 2.24
N TYR A 107 -22.62 -0.32 2.07
CA TYR A 107 -24.02 -0.58 1.82
C TYR A 107 -24.35 -0.47 0.33
N ALA A 108 -23.74 0.49 -0.37
CA ALA A 108 -23.95 0.71 -1.80
C ALA A 108 -23.19 -0.29 -2.68
N MET A 109 -21.92 -0.55 -2.37
CA MET A 109 -21.01 -1.31 -3.23
C MET A 109 -21.53 -2.73 -3.56
N PRO A 110 -22.02 -3.52 -2.58
CA PRO A 110 -22.57 -4.85 -2.86
C PRO A 110 -23.83 -4.83 -3.72
N ALA A 111 -24.61 -3.74 -3.69
CA ALA A 111 -25.88 -3.64 -4.41
C ALA A 111 -25.71 -3.41 -5.93
N PHE A 112 -24.55 -2.91 -6.38
CA PHE A 112 -24.28 -2.69 -7.81
C PHE A 112 -24.14 -3.96 -8.64
N ILE A 113 -24.12 -5.15 -8.01
CA ILE A 113 -24.25 -6.42 -8.75
C ILE A 113 -25.67 -6.62 -9.29
N HIS A 114 -26.70 -6.04 -8.66
CA HIS A 114 -28.08 -6.27 -9.03
C HIS A 114 -28.42 -5.80 -10.44
N PRO A 115 -28.08 -4.57 -10.86
CA PRO A 115 -28.27 -4.16 -12.25
C PRO A 115 -27.62 -5.14 -13.24
N LEU A 116 -26.38 -5.58 -12.97
CA LEU A 116 -25.68 -6.54 -13.84
C LEU A 116 -26.43 -7.87 -13.96
N LEU A 117 -26.91 -8.42 -12.84
CA LEU A 117 -27.66 -9.67 -12.83
C LEU A 117 -29.03 -9.55 -13.53
N GLN A 118 -29.56 -8.34 -13.65
CA GLN A 118 -30.79 -8.04 -14.38
C GLN A 118 -30.54 -7.70 -15.85
N GLY A 119 -29.30 -7.84 -16.34
CA GLY A 119 -28.95 -7.47 -17.72
C GLY A 119 -28.97 -5.96 -17.97
N GLN A 120 -28.80 -5.16 -16.92
CA GLN A 120 -28.77 -3.69 -16.96
C GLN A 120 -27.35 -3.17 -16.72
N ASN A 121 -27.06 -2.00 -17.29
CA ASN A 121 -25.75 -1.36 -17.15
C ASN A 121 -25.68 -0.63 -15.78
N PRO A 122 -24.75 -0.99 -14.88
CA PRO A 122 -24.64 -0.37 -13.56
C PRO A 122 -24.14 1.09 -13.59
N TYR A 123 -23.61 1.54 -14.73
CA TYR A 123 -23.21 2.95 -14.92
C TYR A 123 -24.40 3.85 -15.28
N THR A 124 -25.48 3.31 -15.84
CA THR A 124 -26.69 4.09 -16.19
C THR A 124 -27.87 3.81 -15.28
N THR A 125 -27.83 2.70 -14.55
CA THR A 125 -28.94 2.23 -13.73
C THR A 125 -28.68 2.57 -12.28
N PRO A 126 -29.36 3.60 -11.73
CA PRO A 126 -29.13 3.99 -10.35
C PRO A 126 -29.67 2.93 -9.40
N ILE A 127 -28.97 2.72 -8.30
CA ILE A 127 -29.48 1.97 -7.17
C ILE A 127 -30.02 2.92 -6.10
N TYR A 128 -30.96 2.42 -5.31
CA TYR A 128 -31.51 3.08 -4.13
C TYR A 128 -31.27 2.17 -2.95
N VAL A 129 -30.63 2.67 -1.89
CA VAL A 129 -30.26 1.84 -0.75
C VAL A 129 -30.77 2.48 0.53
N THR A 130 -31.68 1.78 1.20
CA THR A 130 -32.07 2.07 2.59
C THR A 130 -31.29 1.13 3.49
N TYR A 131 -30.55 1.66 4.47
CA TYR A 131 -29.74 0.85 5.37
C TYR A 131 -29.82 1.33 6.81
N ASN A 132 -29.65 0.41 7.75
CA ASN A 132 -29.54 0.73 9.17
C ASN A 132 -28.06 0.79 9.56
N GLN A 133 -27.66 1.90 10.17
CA GLN A 133 -26.33 2.08 10.72
C GLN A 133 -26.46 2.53 12.17
N TYR A 134 -26.10 1.63 13.09
CA TYR A 134 -26.13 1.83 14.54
C TYR A 134 -27.49 2.30 15.09
N GLY A 135 -28.58 1.69 14.60
CA GLY A 135 -29.95 1.99 15.05
C GLY A 135 -30.62 3.13 14.27
N THR A 136 -29.87 3.85 13.44
CA THR A 136 -30.40 4.93 12.60
C THR A 136 -30.59 4.45 11.17
N ILE A 137 -31.76 4.74 10.58
CA ILE A 137 -32.05 4.42 9.18
C ILE A 137 -31.57 5.57 8.30
N PHE A 138 -30.75 5.24 7.31
CA PHE A 138 -30.27 6.15 6.28
C PHE A 138 -30.87 5.77 4.94
N TYR A 139 -31.10 6.78 4.12
CA TYR A 139 -31.54 6.63 2.74
C TYR A 139 -30.47 7.22 1.82
N LEU A 140 -29.86 6.36 1.01
CA LEU A 140 -28.99 6.78 -0.07
C LEU A 140 -29.84 7.01 -1.32
N GLY A 141 -29.82 8.25 -1.80
CA GLY A 141 -30.46 8.64 -3.05
C GLY A 141 -29.89 7.91 -4.27
N PRO A 142 -30.41 8.18 -5.48
CA PRO A 142 -29.97 7.49 -6.68
C PRO A 142 -28.46 7.65 -6.86
N THR A 143 -27.75 6.53 -6.94
CA THR A 143 -26.31 6.51 -7.16
C THR A 143 -25.96 5.48 -8.23
N ASN A 144 -25.02 5.86 -9.11
CA ASN A 144 -24.50 5.01 -10.17
C ASN A 144 -23.15 4.43 -9.76
N TYR A 145 -22.73 3.37 -10.44
CA TYR A 145 -21.42 2.80 -10.19
C TYR A 145 -20.32 3.70 -10.77
N VAL A 146 -19.27 4.00 -9.99
CA VAL A 146 -18.19 4.95 -10.37
C VAL A 146 -16.78 4.34 -10.36
N TYR A 147 -16.69 3.01 -10.28
CA TYR A 147 -15.41 2.29 -10.22
C TYR A 147 -15.21 1.43 -11.46
N LEU A 148 -14.07 0.72 -11.54
CA LEU A 148 -13.81 -0.18 -12.65
C LEU A 148 -14.53 -1.52 -12.47
N PRO A 149 -14.94 -2.20 -13.56
CA PRO A 149 -15.94 -3.26 -13.48
C PRO A 149 -15.57 -4.46 -12.62
N LEU A 150 -14.29 -4.85 -12.57
CA LEU A 150 -13.89 -6.05 -11.83
C LEU A 150 -14.14 -5.92 -10.33
N LEU A 151 -14.11 -4.70 -9.81
CA LEU A 151 -14.33 -4.48 -8.39
C LEU A 151 -15.74 -4.92 -7.98
N ILE A 152 -16.76 -4.85 -8.84
CA ILE A 152 -18.09 -5.39 -8.53
C ILE A 152 -17.95 -6.87 -8.15
N PHE A 153 -17.22 -7.67 -8.94
CA PHE A 153 -17.08 -9.12 -8.81
C PHE A 153 -16.22 -9.59 -7.63
N LEU A 154 -15.35 -8.72 -7.09
CA LEU A 154 -14.42 -9.07 -6.02
C LEU A 154 -14.92 -8.73 -4.62
N GLN A 155 -16.18 -8.32 -4.49
CA GLN A 155 -16.78 -7.95 -3.22
C GLN A 155 -17.64 -9.06 -2.64
N PRO A 156 -17.84 -9.08 -1.31
CA PRO A 156 -18.78 -10.00 -0.71
C PRO A 156 -20.20 -9.63 -1.13
N PHE A 157 -20.86 -10.54 -1.85
CA PHE A 157 -22.30 -10.45 -2.15
C PHE A 157 -23.17 -11.12 -1.07
N ILE A 158 -22.53 -11.66 -0.03
CA ILE A 158 -23.23 -12.34 1.04
C ILE A 158 -24.06 -11.30 1.81
N GLY A 159 -25.37 -11.53 1.83
CA GLY A 159 -26.30 -10.69 2.58
C GLY A 159 -26.70 -9.39 1.87
N VAL A 160 -26.47 -9.25 0.56
CA VAL A 160 -27.02 -8.10 -0.19
C VAL A 160 -28.56 -8.06 0.01
N GLY A 161 -29.08 -6.88 0.33
CA GLY A 161 -30.50 -6.70 0.67
C GLY A 161 -30.88 -7.07 2.12
N THR A 162 -29.92 -7.52 2.94
CA THR A 162 -30.14 -7.77 4.37
C THR A 162 -29.59 -6.62 5.22
N ALA A 163 -30.07 -6.51 6.47
CA ALA A 163 -29.61 -5.52 7.44
C ALA A 163 -28.10 -5.62 7.79
N TYR A 164 -27.45 -6.76 7.48
CA TYR A 164 -26.05 -7.03 7.84
C TYR A 164 -25.05 -6.86 6.69
N ALA A 165 -25.52 -6.53 5.47
CA ALA A 165 -24.67 -6.39 4.28
C ALA A 165 -23.45 -5.49 4.52
N GLY A 166 -23.69 -4.30 5.10
CA GLY A 166 -22.64 -3.34 5.39
C GLY A 166 -21.63 -3.83 6.42
N THR A 167 -22.06 -4.58 7.44
CA THR A 167 -21.15 -5.15 8.43
C THR A 167 -20.25 -6.21 7.82
N VAL A 168 -20.80 -7.11 6.99
CA VAL A 168 -20.01 -8.11 6.25
C VAL A 168 -18.96 -7.44 5.38
N TYR A 169 -19.34 -6.36 4.69
CA TYR A 169 -18.42 -5.59 3.86
C TYR A 169 -17.31 -4.89 4.65
N LYS A 170 -17.64 -4.26 5.79
CA LYS A 170 -16.66 -3.65 6.70
C LYS A 170 -15.65 -4.67 7.20
N ILE A 171 -16.11 -5.86 7.60
CA ILE A 171 -15.24 -6.97 7.99
C ILE A 171 -14.32 -7.36 6.82
N TYR A 172 -14.86 -7.46 5.61
CA TYR A 172 -14.07 -7.77 4.42
C TYR A 172 -12.95 -6.75 4.16
N ALA A 173 -13.24 -5.45 4.26
CA ALA A 173 -12.23 -4.40 4.14
C ALA A 173 -11.16 -4.47 5.22
N VAL A 174 -11.55 -4.73 6.48
CA VAL A 174 -10.60 -4.96 7.60
C VAL A 174 -9.74 -6.19 7.37
N LEU A 175 -10.31 -7.28 6.87
CA LEU A 175 -9.53 -8.48 6.53
C LEU A 175 -8.53 -8.20 5.41
N ALA A 176 -8.92 -7.44 4.38
CA ALA A 176 -8.02 -7.05 3.30
C ALA A 176 -6.86 -6.16 3.80
N TRP A 177 -7.16 -5.20 4.69
CA TRP A 177 -6.15 -4.39 5.38
C TRP A 177 -5.22 -5.24 6.26
N ALA A 178 -5.77 -6.14 7.08
CA ALA A 178 -4.99 -7.00 7.96
C ALA A 178 -4.08 -7.95 7.16
N ALA A 179 -4.56 -8.48 6.03
CA ALA A 179 -3.76 -9.27 5.10
C ALA A 179 -2.62 -8.43 4.48
N THR A 180 -2.91 -7.19 4.10
CA THR A 180 -1.89 -6.24 3.62
C THR A 180 -0.80 -6.02 4.68
N LEU A 181 -1.20 -5.79 5.93
CA LEU A 181 -0.29 -5.62 7.07
C LEU A 181 0.57 -6.87 7.31
N PHE A 182 -0.05 -8.05 7.23
CA PHE A 182 0.65 -9.32 7.35
C PHE A 182 1.69 -9.53 6.24
N LEU A 183 1.39 -9.18 4.99
CA LEU A 183 2.34 -9.28 3.88
C LEU A 183 3.57 -8.39 4.07
N VAL A 184 3.38 -7.18 4.60
CA VAL A 184 4.48 -6.22 4.83
C VAL A 184 5.17 -6.39 6.19
N ARG A 185 4.79 -7.38 7.02
CA ARG A 185 5.26 -7.55 8.41
C ARG A 185 6.77 -7.56 8.62
N LYS A 186 7.53 -7.96 7.60
CA LYS A 186 9.00 -8.00 7.63
C LYS A 186 9.64 -6.62 7.47
N ASN A 187 8.88 -5.62 7.05
CA ASN A 187 9.31 -4.24 6.91
C ASN A 187 8.64 -3.37 7.97
N ALA A 188 9.37 -3.09 9.06
CA ALA A 188 8.84 -2.32 10.19
C ALA A 188 8.35 -0.92 9.80
N PHE A 189 8.95 -0.27 8.80
CA PHE A 189 8.44 1.02 8.31
C PHE A 189 7.07 0.87 7.62
N ALA A 190 6.92 -0.16 6.79
CA ALA A 190 5.63 -0.45 6.15
C ALA A 190 4.55 -0.78 7.17
N VAL A 191 4.89 -1.55 8.23
CA VAL A 191 3.96 -1.84 9.33
C VAL A 191 3.53 -0.55 10.05
N VAL A 192 4.43 0.40 10.26
CA VAL A 192 4.06 1.69 10.86
C VAL A 192 3.19 2.53 9.93
N ALA A 193 3.52 2.61 8.64
CA ALA A 193 2.76 3.40 7.68
C ALA A 193 1.36 2.83 7.42
N ILE A 194 1.24 1.53 7.22
CA ILE A 194 -0.03 0.86 6.86
C ILE A 194 -0.83 0.46 8.11
N GLY A 195 -0.14 0.13 9.21
CA GLY A 195 -0.75 -0.29 10.46
C GLY A 195 -1.10 0.85 11.41
N GLN A 196 -1.02 2.11 10.99
CA GLN A 196 -1.41 3.24 11.83
C GLN A 196 -2.94 3.34 12.01
N PRO A 197 -3.42 4.00 13.08
CA PRO A 197 -4.86 4.09 13.39
C PRO A 197 -5.72 4.67 12.28
N TYR A 198 -5.20 5.64 11.52
CA TYR A 198 -5.90 6.22 10.39
C TYR A 198 -6.32 5.16 9.36
N MET A 199 -5.38 4.30 8.95
CA MET A 199 -5.65 3.22 8.00
C MET A 199 -6.62 2.18 8.57
N ALA A 200 -6.50 1.88 9.87
CA ALA A 200 -7.40 0.97 10.55
C ALA A 200 -8.84 1.49 10.59
N LEU A 201 -9.04 2.79 10.84
CA LEU A 201 -10.36 3.42 10.84
C LEU A 201 -10.99 3.49 9.45
N LEU A 202 -10.19 3.77 8.41
CA LEU A 202 -10.68 3.70 7.03
C LEU A 202 -11.10 2.26 6.69
N ALA A 203 -10.31 1.26 7.07
CA ALA A 203 -10.65 -0.14 6.83
C ALA A 203 -11.92 -0.54 7.59
N ALA A 204 -12.06 -0.12 8.85
CA ALA A 204 -13.24 -0.37 9.68
C ALA A 204 -14.50 0.32 9.16
N SER A 205 -14.36 1.51 8.57
CA SER A 205 -15.42 2.22 7.85
C SER A 205 -15.86 1.50 6.59
N GLY A 206 -15.04 0.58 6.07
CA GLY A 206 -15.35 -0.27 4.94
C GLY A 206 -15.08 0.39 3.58
N PHE A 207 -14.05 1.21 3.47
CA PHE A 207 -13.58 1.69 2.17
C PHE A 207 -13.08 0.54 1.30
N ASN A 208 -13.53 0.49 0.04
CA ASN A 208 -13.23 -0.58 -0.91
C ASN A 208 -11.78 -0.56 -1.42
N ASP A 209 -11.01 0.51 -1.16
CA ASP A 209 -9.60 0.65 -1.54
C ASP A 209 -8.72 -0.46 -0.98
N PHE A 210 -9.00 -0.96 0.22
CA PHE A 210 -8.18 -1.98 0.87
C PHE A 210 -8.12 -3.30 0.09
N VAL A 211 -9.16 -3.62 -0.68
CA VAL A 211 -9.18 -4.78 -1.58
C VAL A 211 -8.14 -4.60 -2.69
N VAL A 212 -8.11 -3.41 -3.29
CA VAL A 212 -7.18 -3.08 -4.37
C VAL A 212 -5.75 -2.95 -3.85
N LEU A 213 -5.57 -2.31 -2.69
CA LEU A 213 -4.26 -2.21 -2.03
C LEU A 213 -3.73 -3.59 -1.63
N LEU A 214 -4.59 -4.54 -1.24
CA LEU A 214 -4.18 -5.92 -1.00
C LEU A 214 -3.66 -6.57 -2.30
N LEU A 215 -4.39 -6.46 -3.41
CA LEU A 215 -3.95 -6.99 -4.71
C LEU A 215 -2.60 -6.39 -5.14
N LEU A 216 -2.44 -5.08 -5.00
CA LEU A 216 -1.17 -4.41 -5.29
C LEU A 216 -0.05 -4.86 -4.33
N THR A 217 -0.35 -5.10 -3.06
CA THR A 217 0.64 -5.63 -2.11
C THR A 217 1.03 -7.07 -2.44
N LEU A 218 0.07 -7.90 -2.86
CA LEU A 218 0.35 -9.24 -3.37
C LEU A 218 1.24 -9.17 -4.61
N ALA A 219 0.98 -8.24 -5.53
CA ALA A 219 1.81 -8.03 -6.72
C ALA A 219 3.26 -7.59 -6.39
N PHE A 220 3.42 -6.57 -5.55
CA PHE A 220 4.72 -5.90 -5.36
C PHE A 220 5.52 -6.39 -4.15
N VAL A 221 4.91 -7.16 -3.25
CA VAL A 221 5.54 -7.66 -2.01
C VAL A 221 5.37 -9.17 -1.83
N GLY A 222 4.16 -9.69 -2.06
CA GLY A 222 3.81 -11.07 -1.68
C GLY A 222 4.23 -12.14 -2.66
N PHE A 223 3.95 -11.94 -3.95
CA PHE A 223 4.12 -12.92 -5.02
C PHE A 223 5.30 -12.59 -5.93
N ASN A 224 5.70 -13.57 -6.73
CA ASN A 224 6.70 -13.45 -7.79
C ASN A 224 6.18 -14.12 -9.07
N GLY A 225 6.75 -13.73 -10.23
CA GLY A 225 6.47 -14.36 -11.52
C GLY A 225 5.00 -14.26 -11.94
N ARG A 226 4.39 -15.38 -12.36
CA ARG A 226 3.02 -15.40 -12.88
C ARG A 226 1.96 -14.94 -11.85
N ARG A 227 2.14 -15.29 -10.57
CA ARG A 227 1.18 -14.92 -9.51
C ARG A 227 1.17 -13.41 -9.25
N GLN A 228 2.35 -12.78 -9.32
CA GLN A 228 2.45 -11.32 -9.30
C GLN A 228 1.68 -10.71 -10.46
N LYS A 229 1.87 -11.23 -11.68
CA LYS A 229 1.19 -10.72 -12.88
C LYS A 229 -0.33 -10.83 -12.78
N TRP A 230 -0.85 -11.94 -12.26
CA TRP A 230 -2.29 -12.08 -12.02
C TRP A 230 -2.80 -11.05 -11.00
N ALA A 231 -2.08 -10.83 -9.89
CA ALA A 231 -2.47 -9.82 -8.92
C ALA A 231 -2.46 -8.40 -9.52
N GLU A 232 -1.48 -8.06 -10.37
CA GLU A 232 -1.45 -6.81 -11.14
C GLU A 232 -2.65 -6.70 -12.08
N ILE A 233 -2.93 -7.73 -12.89
CA ILE A 233 -4.05 -7.78 -13.84
C ILE A 233 -5.39 -7.58 -13.15
N LEU A 234 -5.60 -8.23 -11.99
CA LEU A 234 -6.81 -8.06 -11.20
C LEU A 234 -6.90 -6.62 -10.65
N ALA A 235 -5.82 -6.08 -10.09
CA ALA A 235 -5.84 -4.71 -9.56
C ALA A 235 -6.22 -3.66 -10.62
N LEU A 236 -5.77 -3.83 -11.87
CA LEU A 236 -6.09 -2.95 -13.01
C LEU A 236 -7.58 -2.93 -13.36
N GLY A 237 -8.32 -4.00 -13.07
CA GLY A 237 -9.75 -4.06 -13.29
C GLY A 237 -10.58 -3.44 -12.17
N CYS A 238 -9.97 -3.10 -11.03
CA CYS A 238 -10.71 -2.74 -9.82
C CYS A 238 -10.87 -1.24 -9.61
N LYS A 239 -9.79 -0.46 -9.76
CA LYS A 239 -9.82 1.00 -9.58
C LYS A 239 -8.85 1.72 -10.51
N GLN A 240 -9.29 2.86 -11.01
CA GLN A 240 -8.55 3.82 -11.82
C GLN A 240 -7.23 4.27 -11.17
N PHE A 241 -7.18 4.37 -9.84
CA PHE A 241 -5.93 4.66 -9.12
C PHE A 241 -4.87 3.56 -9.28
N ALA A 242 -5.28 2.28 -9.38
CA ALA A 242 -4.35 1.18 -9.64
C ALA A 242 -3.73 1.31 -11.04
N ASN A 243 -4.53 1.66 -12.04
CA ASN A 243 -4.07 1.90 -13.41
C ASN A 243 -3.00 2.99 -13.44
N ALA A 244 -3.30 4.15 -12.84
CA ALA A 244 -2.37 5.27 -12.78
C ALA A 244 -1.06 4.88 -12.06
N PHE A 245 -1.16 4.22 -10.91
CA PHE A 245 0.01 3.78 -10.15
C PHE A 245 0.88 2.78 -10.92
N ILE A 246 0.28 1.70 -11.46
CA ILE A 246 1.01 0.66 -12.20
C ILE A 246 1.67 1.24 -13.45
N ALA A 247 0.97 2.14 -14.17
CA ALA A 247 1.53 2.82 -15.33
C ALA A 247 2.76 3.67 -14.95
N ILE A 248 2.65 4.50 -13.92
CA ILE A 248 3.76 5.31 -13.40
C ILE A 248 4.92 4.41 -12.95
N TYR A 249 4.63 3.31 -12.25
CA TYR A 249 5.64 2.37 -11.79
C TYR A 249 6.46 1.81 -12.95
N TRP A 250 5.82 1.27 -14.00
CA TRP A 250 6.52 0.70 -15.14
C TRP A 250 7.21 1.76 -16.01
N ALA A 251 6.63 2.95 -16.13
CA ALA A 251 7.28 4.08 -16.79
C ALA A 251 8.58 4.50 -16.08
N ILE A 252 8.58 4.60 -14.74
CA ILE A 252 9.78 4.88 -13.93
C ILE A 252 10.82 3.78 -14.09
N LYS A 253 10.37 2.51 -14.16
CA LYS A 253 11.25 1.36 -14.43
C LYS A 253 11.75 1.29 -15.87
N ARG A 254 11.21 2.12 -16.78
CA ARG A 254 11.45 2.09 -18.22
C ARG A 254 11.14 0.73 -18.85
N ASP A 255 10.17 0.03 -18.30
CA ASP A 255 9.69 -1.26 -18.82
C ASP A 255 8.45 -1.03 -19.68
N TRP A 256 8.70 -0.63 -20.93
CA TRP A 256 7.64 -0.29 -21.88
C TRP A 256 6.75 -1.49 -22.23
N THR A 257 7.30 -2.71 -22.16
CA THR A 257 6.54 -3.94 -22.39
C THR A 257 5.48 -4.12 -21.32
N ASN A 258 5.87 -4.07 -20.03
CA ASN A 258 4.91 -4.20 -18.94
C ASN A 258 3.96 -3.00 -18.85
N LEU A 259 4.40 -1.79 -19.20
CA LEU A 259 3.51 -0.64 -19.33
C LEU A 259 2.44 -0.87 -20.40
N THR A 260 2.84 -1.33 -21.58
CA THR A 260 1.91 -1.60 -22.70
C THR A 260 0.92 -2.70 -22.32
N ILE A 261 1.39 -3.77 -21.66
CA ILE A 261 0.52 -4.84 -21.15
C ILE A 261 -0.49 -4.27 -20.14
N ALA A 262 -0.04 -3.44 -19.19
CA ALA A 262 -0.93 -2.83 -18.21
C ALA A 262 -2.02 -1.97 -18.89
N LEU A 263 -1.64 -1.13 -19.85
CA LEU A 263 -2.60 -0.33 -20.63
C LEU A 263 -3.59 -1.21 -21.41
N ALA A 264 -3.10 -2.25 -22.10
CA ALA A 264 -3.94 -3.16 -22.86
C ALA A 264 -4.93 -3.92 -21.95
N VAL A 265 -4.48 -4.37 -20.78
CA VAL A 265 -5.34 -5.06 -19.79
C VAL A 265 -6.36 -4.09 -19.19
N SER A 266 -5.96 -2.87 -18.86
CA SER A 266 -6.90 -1.84 -18.40
C SER A 266 -7.99 -1.59 -19.45
N ILE A 267 -7.62 -1.46 -20.73
CA ILE A 267 -8.57 -1.32 -21.85
C ILE A 267 -9.47 -2.56 -21.93
N ALA A 268 -8.91 -3.77 -21.85
CA ALA A 268 -9.67 -5.01 -21.93
C ALA A 268 -10.73 -5.14 -20.82
N TRP A 269 -10.43 -4.68 -19.60
CA TRP A 269 -11.39 -4.68 -18.50
C TRP A 269 -12.57 -3.73 -18.72
N VAL A 270 -12.33 -2.59 -19.36
CA VAL A 270 -13.36 -1.56 -19.57
C VAL A 270 -14.10 -1.73 -20.89
N LEU A 271 -13.52 -2.44 -21.86
CA LEU A 271 -14.05 -2.57 -23.21
C LEU A 271 -15.51 -3.07 -23.26
N PRO A 272 -15.93 -4.09 -22.48
CA PRO A 272 -17.33 -4.53 -22.50
C PRO A 272 -18.32 -3.42 -22.13
N PHE A 273 -17.95 -2.54 -21.20
CA PHE A 273 -18.80 -1.46 -20.71
C PHE A 273 -18.74 -0.22 -21.61
N LEU A 274 -17.58 0.05 -22.21
CA LEU A 274 -17.44 1.05 -23.26
C LEU A 274 -18.28 0.71 -24.50
N ILE A 275 -18.36 -0.57 -24.87
CA ILE A 275 -19.21 -1.02 -25.98
C ILE A 275 -20.70 -0.92 -25.59
N TRP A 276 -21.04 -1.21 -24.33
CA TRP A 276 -22.42 -1.18 -23.85
C TRP A 276 -22.96 0.25 -23.80
N ASP A 277 -22.27 1.18 -23.14
CA ASP A 277 -22.59 2.61 -23.15
C ASP A 277 -21.32 3.44 -22.92
N PRO A 278 -20.70 3.99 -23.99
CA PRO A 278 -19.45 4.73 -23.87
C PRO A 278 -19.63 6.06 -23.12
N SER A 279 -20.80 6.69 -23.24
CA SER A 279 -21.06 7.98 -22.61
C SER A 279 -21.15 7.82 -21.09
N ALA A 280 -21.95 6.86 -20.63
CA ALA A 280 -22.12 6.59 -19.21
C ALA A 280 -20.82 6.13 -18.56
N PHE A 281 -20.10 5.18 -19.19
CA PHE A 281 -18.83 4.70 -18.65
C PHE A 281 -17.80 5.83 -18.51
N PHE A 282 -17.65 6.68 -19.53
CA PHE A 282 -16.70 7.79 -19.47
C PHE A 282 -17.10 8.81 -18.40
N CYS A 283 -18.37 9.15 -18.32
CA CYS A 283 -18.90 10.07 -17.34
C CYS A 283 -18.67 9.57 -15.90
N ASP A 284 -19.04 8.33 -15.59
CA ASP A 284 -19.06 7.85 -14.21
C ASP A 284 -17.74 7.18 -13.77
N ALA A 285 -17.11 6.37 -14.63
CA ALA A 285 -15.91 5.62 -14.26
C ALA A 285 -14.59 6.37 -14.54
N VAL A 286 -14.57 7.27 -15.53
CA VAL A 286 -13.36 8.01 -15.94
C VAL A 286 -13.35 9.42 -15.36
N LEU A 287 -14.46 10.14 -15.50
CA LEU A 287 -14.58 11.53 -15.07
C LEU A 287 -15.17 11.72 -13.66
N PHE A 288 -15.61 10.63 -13.00
CA PHE A 288 -16.23 10.66 -11.67
C PHE A 288 -17.48 11.55 -11.59
N SER A 289 -18.39 11.38 -12.55
CA SER A 289 -19.71 12.05 -12.61
C SER A 289 -19.60 13.59 -12.55
N PRO A 290 -18.89 14.23 -13.49
CA PRO A 290 -18.77 15.68 -13.51
C PRO A 290 -20.13 16.33 -13.81
N SER A 291 -20.33 17.57 -13.37
CA SER A 291 -21.61 18.30 -13.53
C SER A 291 -22.09 18.42 -14.99
N VAL A 292 -21.16 18.34 -15.95
CA VAL A 292 -21.42 18.33 -17.39
C VAL A 292 -22.01 17.02 -17.93
N CYS A 293 -22.01 15.93 -17.14
CA CYS A 293 -22.61 14.65 -17.52
C CYS A 293 -24.11 14.54 -17.15
N GLY A 294 -24.80 15.66 -16.92
CA GLY A 294 -26.27 15.72 -16.72
C GLY A 294 -26.78 15.23 -15.36
N GLY A 295 -25.91 14.66 -14.52
CA GLY A 295 -26.19 14.32 -13.13
C GLY A 295 -25.76 15.43 -12.16
N ALA A 296 -26.49 15.60 -11.06
CA ALA A 296 -26.05 16.44 -9.95
C ALA A 296 -24.68 15.93 -9.45
N SER A 297 -23.61 16.67 -9.71
CA SER A 297 -22.27 16.26 -9.32
C SER A 297 -22.12 16.34 -7.80
N THR A 298 -21.82 15.21 -7.16
CA THR A 298 -21.27 15.17 -5.80
C THR A 298 -19.79 14.74 -5.78
N GLY A 299 -19.19 14.40 -6.93
CA GLY A 299 -17.91 13.66 -7.00
C GLY A 299 -16.71 14.34 -7.69
N GLY A 300 -16.77 15.64 -8.03
CA GLY A 300 -15.62 16.31 -8.65
C GLY A 300 -14.48 16.49 -7.66
N VAL A 301 -13.31 15.86 -7.90
CA VAL A 301 -12.00 15.98 -7.18
C VAL A 301 -12.13 16.50 -5.73
N LEU A 302 -13.07 15.94 -4.96
CA LEU A 302 -13.16 16.17 -3.54
C LEU A 302 -12.13 15.22 -2.95
N LEU A 303 -11.21 15.75 -2.14
CA LEU A 303 -10.21 14.95 -1.46
C LEU A 303 -10.94 14.06 -0.44
N HIS A 304 -11.38 12.87 -0.88
CA HIS A 304 -12.01 11.90 0.00
C HIS A 304 -10.96 11.31 0.96
N LEU A 305 -11.40 10.95 2.16
CA LEU A 305 -10.52 10.42 3.21
C LEU A 305 -9.71 9.21 2.71
N ASN A 306 -10.35 8.27 2.01
CA ASN A 306 -9.67 7.08 1.47
C ASN A 306 -8.61 7.37 0.41
N TYR A 307 -8.62 8.52 -0.27
CA TYR A 307 -7.63 8.80 -1.30
C TYR A 307 -6.21 8.91 -0.73
N TRP A 308 -6.07 9.28 0.54
CA TRP A 308 -4.79 9.31 1.25
C TRP A 308 -4.26 7.92 1.62
N ALA A 309 -5.08 6.87 1.57
CA ALA A 309 -4.61 5.50 1.76
C ALA A 309 -3.59 5.08 0.68
N TRP A 310 -3.74 5.61 -0.54
CA TRP A 310 -2.84 5.34 -1.67
C TRP A 310 -1.42 5.87 -1.45
N PRO A 311 -1.18 7.17 -1.20
CA PRO A 311 0.17 7.68 -0.93
C PRO A 311 0.75 7.10 0.37
N VAL A 312 -0.07 6.80 1.39
CA VAL A 312 0.38 6.10 2.61
C VAL A 312 0.87 4.69 2.27
N TRP A 313 0.14 3.95 1.45
CA TRP A 313 0.54 2.63 0.99
C TRP A 313 1.81 2.68 0.12
N ILE A 314 1.90 3.61 -0.84
CA ILE A 314 3.10 3.82 -1.68
C ILE A 314 4.32 4.10 -0.78
N LEU A 315 4.17 5.00 0.18
CA LEU A 315 5.21 5.32 1.15
C LEU A 315 5.60 4.06 1.93
N GLY A 316 4.64 3.32 2.49
CA GLY A 316 4.90 2.10 3.24
C GLY A 316 5.68 1.04 2.45
N VAL A 317 5.24 0.74 1.23
CA VAL A 317 5.81 -0.33 0.39
C VAL A 317 7.15 0.07 -0.24
N PHE A 318 7.28 1.30 -0.74
CA PHE A 318 8.40 1.69 -1.58
C PHE A 318 9.44 2.60 -0.92
N PHE A 319 9.23 3.10 0.32
CA PHE A 319 10.19 4.00 0.98
C PHE A 319 11.60 3.42 1.08
N VAL A 320 11.75 2.18 1.57
CA VAL A 320 13.07 1.53 1.73
C VAL A 320 13.77 1.32 0.38
N PRO A 321 13.11 0.74 -0.65
CA PRO A 321 13.67 0.66 -1.99
C PRO A 321 14.08 2.02 -2.58
N LEU A 322 13.21 3.02 -2.49
CA LEU A 322 13.45 4.37 -3.04
C LEU A 322 14.61 5.06 -2.33
N ARG A 323 14.68 4.96 -1.01
CA ARG A 323 15.78 5.51 -0.20
C ARG A 323 17.12 4.87 -0.58
N SER A 324 17.14 3.55 -0.77
CA SER A 324 18.34 2.80 -1.16
C SER A 324 18.80 3.19 -2.57
N TYR A 325 17.86 3.43 -3.48
CA TYR A 325 18.14 3.95 -4.82
C TYR A 325 18.70 5.37 -4.78
N TYR A 326 18.08 6.27 -4.01
CA TYR A 326 18.51 7.65 -3.84
C TYR A 326 19.95 7.74 -3.30
N TYR A 327 20.31 7.00 -2.25
CA TYR A 327 21.68 7.02 -1.73
C TYR A 327 22.70 6.46 -2.73
N ARG A 328 22.33 5.42 -3.52
CA ARG A 328 23.22 4.91 -4.58
C ARG A 328 23.50 5.97 -5.64
N ILE A 329 22.48 6.70 -6.08
CA ILE A 329 22.63 7.80 -7.05
C ILE A 329 23.46 8.94 -6.45
N ARG A 330 23.13 9.38 -5.23
CA ARG A 330 23.86 10.45 -4.54
C ARG A 330 25.34 10.12 -4.38
N ASN A 331 25.68 8.88 -4.01
CA ASN A 331 27.07 8.44 -3.86
C ASN A 331 27.82 8.40 -5.20
N ARG A 332 27.15 8.03 -6.30
CA ARG A 332 27.73 8.09 -7.66
C ARG A 332 28.00 9.50 -8.15
N MET A 333 27.17 10.46 -7.75
CA MET A 333 27.32 11.87 -8.09
C MET A 333 28.28 12.62 -7.16
N SER A 334 28.71 12.02 -6.04
CA SER A 334 29.65 12.67 -5.12
C SER A 334 31.07 12.66 -5.71
N PRO A 335 31.73 13.83 -5.89
CA PRO A 335 33.08 13.93 -6.44
C PRO A 335 34.14 13.11 -5.67
N ARG A 336 33.89 12.82 -4.38
CA ARG A 336 34.78 12.02 -3.53
C ARG A 336 34.90 10.55 -3.93
N ALA A 337 33.97 10.00 -4.72
CA ALA A 337 34.08 8.63 -5.23
C ALA A 337 35.09 8.50 -6.39
N ARG A 338 35.64 9.61 -6.90
CA ARG A 338 36.76 9.66 -7.84
C ARG A 338 38.06 10.10 -7.15
N ALA A 339 38.29 9.68 -5.90
CA ALA A 339 39.65 9.73 -5.39
C ALA A 339 40.52 8.86 -6.30
N PRO A 340 41.62 9.39 -6.88
CA PRO A 340 42.51 8.58 -7.69
C PRO A 340 42.96 7.40 -6.86
N VAL A 341 42.84 6.20 -7.43
CA VAL A 341 43.46 4.99 -6.87
C VAL A 341 44.91 5.37 -6.55
N PRO A 342 45.38 5.28 -5.29
CA PRO A 342 46.77 5.56 -4.99
C PRO A 342 47.60 4.67 -5.92
N LYS A 343 48.49 5.30 -6.70
CA LYS A 343 49.39 4.57 -7.59
C LYS A 343 49.99 3.43 -6.77
N PRO A 344 49.98 2.17 -7.27
CA PRO A 344 50.69 1.11 -6.59
C PRO A 344 52.11 1.61 -6.29
N PRO A 345 52.61 1.42 -5.06
CA PRO A 345 53.96 1.86 -4.72
C PRO A 345 54.90 1.36 -5.79
N GLU A 346 55.72 2.26 -6.34
CA GLU A 346 56.75 1.88 -7.30
C GLU A 346 57.51 0.68 -6.71
N PRO A 347 57.72 -0.39 -7.48
CA PRO A 347 58.44 -1.54 -6.98
C PRO A 347 59.79 -1.05 -6.51
N ILE A 348 60.01 -1.13 -5.19
CA ILE A 348 61.31 -0.91 -4.59
C ILE A 348 62.24 -1.87 -5.32
N SER A 349 63.15 -1.32 -6.12
CA SER A 349 64.19 -2.10 -6.78
C SER A 349 65.08 -2.66 -5.68
N VAL A 350 64.75 -3.86 -5.20
CA VAL A 350 65.59 -4.63 -4.31
C VAL A 350 66.84 -4.94 -5.12
N ARG A 351 67.92 -4.23 -4.80
CA ARG A 351 69.26 -4.49 -5.30
C ARG A 351 69.62 -5.91 -4.83
N SER A 352 69.54 -6.88 -5.74
CA SER A 352 69.88 -8.27 -5.42
C SER A 352 71.38 -8.34 -5.19
N GLU A 353 71.81 -8.47 -3.93
CA GLU A 353 73.13 -9.01 -3.63
C GLU A 353 73.16 -10.45 -4.12
N GLY A 354 74.11 -10.73 -5.00
CA GLY A 354 74.29 -12.03 -5.64
C GLY A 354 74.53 -13.11 -4.59
N ARG A 355 73.58 -14.03 -4.48
CA ARG A 355 73.78 -15.33 -3.87
C ARG A 355 73.71 -16.37 -4.97
N GLU A 356 74.83 -17.01 -5.24
CA GLU A 356 74.94 -18.14 -6.15
C GLU A 356 73.95 -19.26 -5.75
N PRO A 357 73.25 -19.88 -6.72
CA PRO A 357 72.40 -21.02 -6.45
C PRO A 357 73.25 -22.31 -6.38
N PRO A 358 73.04 -23.19 -5.37
CA PRO A 358 73.61 -24.52 -5.39
C PRO A 358 72.90 -25.42 -6.42
N ARG A 359 73.72 -26.29 -7.02
CA ARG A 359 73.41 -27.25 -8.09
C ARG A 359 72.27 -28.22 -7.75
N SER A 360 71.34 -28.33 -8.69
CA SER A 360 70.57 -29.50 -9.16
C SER A 360 70.47 -30.77 -8.28
N ARG A 361 69.23 -31.23 -8.08
CA ARG A 361 68.88 -32.65 -8.17
C ARG A 361 67.56 -32.86 -8.95
N PRO A 362 67.50 -33.86 -9.85
CA PRO A 362 66.32 -34.18 -10.66
C PRO A 362 65.50 -35.34 -10.07
N GLY A 363 64.24 -35.45 -10.51
CA GLY A 363 63.31 -36.55 -10.21
C GLY A 363 62.09 -36.04 -9.44
N SER A 364 60.85 -36.37 -9.77
CA SER A 364 60.30 -37.44 -10.59
C SER A 364 58.83 -37.11 -10.88
N GLY A 365 58.25 -37.82 -11.87
CA GLY A 365 56.87 -37.67 -12.39
C GLY A 365 55.77 -37.51 -11.32
N GLY A 366 54.62 -36.94 -11.65
CA GLY A 366 53.84 -37.18 -12.85
C GLY A 366 52.41 -36.62 -12.64
N PRO A 367 51.37 -37.25 -13.17
CA PRO A 367 50.51 -36.69 -14.19
C PRO A 367 49.04 -36.52 -13.74
N GLY A 368 48.26 -35.78 -14.52
CA GLY A 368 46.84 -36.10 -14.74
C GLY A 368 45.82 -35.10 -14.21
N THR A 369 45.50 -34.11 -15.04
CA THR A 369 44.12 -33.63 -15.18
C THR A 369 43.23 -34.74 -15.73
N PRO A 370 41.95 -34.76 -15.35
CA PRO A 370 40.96 -34.54 -16.42
C PRO A 370 39.84 -33.57 -16.04
N ASP A 371 39.29 -33.03 -17.12
CA ASP A 371 38.21 -32.04 -17.28
C ASP A 371 36.86 -32.40 -16.63
N PRO A 372 35.96 -31.40 -16.48
CA PRO A 372 34.66 -31.55 -15.82
C PRO A 372 33.58 -32.06 -16.80
N PRO A 373 32.48 -32.66 -16.31
CA PRO A 373 31.26 -32.78 -17.11
C PRO A 373 30.29 -31.63 -16.85
N ALA A 374 29.78 -31.13 -17.97
CA ALA A 374 28.73 -30.15 -18.14
C ALA A 374 27.32 -30.69 -17.79
N GLU A 375 26.45 -29.73 -17.45
CA GLU A 375 24.99 -29.64 -17.67
C GLU A 375 24.12 -30.90 -17.76
N ILE A 376 23.02 -30.92 -16.98
CA ILE A 376 21.67 -31.24 -17.49
C ILE A 376 20.61 -30.37 -16.75
N PRO A 377 19.64 -29.76 -17.45
CA PRO A 377 18.53 -29.00 -16.89
C PRO A 377 17.31 -29.87 -16.57
N VAL A 378 16.53 -29.50 -15.54
CA VAL A 378 15.09 -29.78 -15.37
C VAL A 378 14.41 -28.57 -14.76
#